data_AF-A0A0R2LZ25-F1
#
_entry.id   AF-A0A0R2LZ25-F1
#
_cell.length_a   1.000
_cell.length_b   1.000
_cell.length_c   1.000
_cell.angle_alpha   90.00
_cell.angle_beta   90.00
_cell.angle_gamma   90.00
#
_symmetry.space_group_name_H-M   'P 1'
#
loop_
_entity.id
_entity.type
_entity.pdbx_description
1 polymer ?
#
loop_
_entity_poly.entity_id
_entity_poly.type
_entity_poly.pdbx_seq_one_letter_code
_entity_poly.pdbx_strand_id
1 'polypeptide(L)'
;MLPDISQKVLTQQLRELEDDGIIDRQVLGDRAPFKVVYSLTETGRSLGKILLQMSLWGEQRANELPNVEIENDHAGFNHLLETL
;
A
#
# COMPACT_ATOMS: atom_id res chain seq x y z
N MET A 1 -13.17 1.80 -2.11
CA MET A 1 -12.73 2.75 -1.07
C MET A 1 -12.18 1.90 0.05
N LEU A 2 -11.01 2.22 0.61
CA LEU A 2 -10.52 1.56 1.82
C LEU A 2 -11.57 1.80 2.92
N PRO A 3 -12.30 0.76 3.38
CA PRO A 3 -13.56 0.94 4.11
C PRO A 3 -13.38 1.58 5.49
N ASP A 4 -12.23 1.37 6.14
CA ASP A 4 -12.03 1.73 7.55
C ASP A 4 -11.19 3.00 7.79
N ILE A 5 -10.69 3.65 6.73
CA ILE A 5 -9.87 4.86 6.84
C ILE A 5 -10.69 6.11 6.47
N SER A 6 -10.66 7.12 7.34
CA SER A 6 -11.27 8.41 7.00
C SER A 6 -10.55 9.07 5.82
N GLN A 7 -11.28 9.81 4.97
CA GLN A 7 -10.66 10.50 3.84
C GLN A 7 -9.57 11.50 4.24
N LYS A 8 -9.72 12.14 5.41
CA LYS A 8 -8.71 13.05 5.95
C LYS A 8 -7.41 12.31 6.24
N VAL A 9 -7.49 11.17 6.94
CA VAL A 9 -6.32 10.36 7.28
C VAL A 9 -5.70 9.78 6.01
N LEU A 10 -6.49 9.25 5.08
CA LEU A 10 -5.97 8.76 3.80
C LEU A 10 -5.21 9.85 3.02
N THR A 11 -5.78 11.05 2.94
CA THR A 11 -5.14 12.18 2.26
C THR A 11 -3.84 12.59 2.95
N GLN A 12 -3.82 12.57 4.29
CA GLN A 12 -2.62 12.87 5.05
C GLN A 12 -1.52 11.82 4.81
N GLN A 13 -1.86 10.53 4.89
CA GLN A 13 -0.91 9.44 4.66
C GLN A 13 -0.34 9.45 3.24
N LEU A 14 -1.17 9.75 2.22
CA LEU A 14 -0.69 9.87 0.85
C LEU A 14 0.28 11.06 0.67
N ARG A 15 0.05 12.18 1.35
CA ARG A 15 0.97 13.33 1.31
C ARG A 15 2.30 13.01 2.00
N GLU A 16 2.25 12.37 3.16
CA GLU A 16 3.46 11.94 3.88
C GLU A 16 4.30 10.99 3.01
N LEU A 17 3.67 10.01 2.36
CA LEU A 17 4.36 9.10 1.44
C LEU A 17 4.89 9.79 0.16
N GLU A 18 4.22 10.83 -0.33
CA GLU A 18 4.68 11.63 -1.46
C GLU A 18 5.91 12.46 -1.06
N ASP A 19 5.86 13.12 0.10
CA ASP A 19 6.97 13.91 0.65
C ASP A 19 8.21 13.03 0.94
N ASP A 20 8.01 11.79 1.38
CA ASP A 20 9.08 10.80 1.59
C ASP A 20 9.60 10.16 0.29
N GLY A 21 9.02 10.49 -0.88
CA GLY A 21 9.44 9.96 -2.18
C GLY A 21 9.08 8.47 -2.39
N ILE A 22 8.11 7.95 -1.64
CA ILE A 22 7.62 6.56 -1.73
C ILE A 22 6.55 6.42 -2.81
N ILE A 23 5.74 7.47 -3.02
CA ILE A 23 4.74 7.51 -4.08
C ILE A 23 4.88 8.78 -4.95
N ASP A 24 4.53 8.65 -6.22
CA ASP A 24 4.32 9.75 -7.14
C ASP A 24 2.83 10.08 -7.23
N ARG A 25 2.52 11.37 -7.34
CA ARG A 25 1.16 11.88 -7.57
C ARG A 25 1.03 12.49 -8.95
N GLN A 26 0.11 11.97 -9.74
CA GLN A 26 -0.20 12.49 -11.08
C GLN A 26 -1.64 13.00 -11.16
N VAL A 27 -1.81 14.23 -11.65
CA VAL A 27 -3.12 14.78 -12.02
C VAL A 27 -3.35 14.54 -13.51
N LEU A 28 -4.42 13.83 -13.83
CA LEU A 28 -4.85 13.55 -15.20
C LEU A 28 -5.98 14.49 -15.58
N GLY A 29 -5.69 15.41 -16.50
CA GLY A 29 -6.63 16.37 -17.07
C GLY A 29 -6.35 17.81 -16.63
N ASP A 30 -6.59 18.75 -17.55
CA ASP A 30 -6.26 20.17 -17.37
C ASP A 30 -7.42 21.00 -16.81
N ARG A 31 -8.64 20.44 -16.76
CA ARG A 31 -9.87 21.09 -16.28
C ARG A 31 -10.76 20.09 -15.54
N ALA A 32 -11.61 20.61 -14.65
CA ALA A 32 -12.51 19.77 -13.85
C ALA A 32 -13.60 19.09 -14.70
N PRO A 33 -14.03 17.85 -14.35
CA PRO A 33 -13.46 16.99 -13.30
C PRO A 33 -12.17 16.30 -13.77
N PHE A 34 -11.08 16.48 -13.02
CA PHE A 34 -9.80 15.80 -13.27
C PHE A 34 -9.65 14.60 -12.33
N LYS A 35 -8.85 13.62 -12.74
CA LYS A 35 -8.54 12.42 -11.92
C LYS A 35 -7.17 12.59 -11.28
N VAL A 36 -7.03 12.14 -10.03
CA VAL A 36 -5.71 12.03 -9.38
C VAL A 36 -5.36 10.55 -9.29
N VAL A 37 -4.15 10.21 -9.71
CA VAL A 37 -3.59 8.86 -9.64
C VAL A 37 -2.33 8.92 -8.79
N TYR A 38 -2.19 7.97 -7.87
CA TYR A 38 -0.99 7.77 -7.08
C TYR A 38 -0.35 6.45 -7.50
N SER A 39 0.98 6.41 -7.60
CA SER A 39 1.74 5.22 -7.96
C SER A 39 3.01 5.10 -7.13
N LEU A 40 3.45 3.88 -6.83
CA LEU A 40 4.73 3.67 -6.15
C LEU A 40 5.90 4.12 -7.03
N THR A 41 6.84 4.84 -6.42
CA THR A 41 8.15 5.13 -7.00
C THR A 41 9.01 3.86 -7.03
N GLU A 42 10.21 3.92 -7.61
CA GLU A 42 11.19 2.83 -7.53
C GLU A 42 11.56 2.51 -6.07
N THR A 43 11.83 3.53 -5.26
CA THR A 43 12.09 3.38 -3.82
C THR A 43 10.89 2.77 -3.11
N GLY A 44 9.67 3.22 -3.40
CA GLY A 44 8.46 2.66 -2.80
C GLY A 44 8.21 1.20 -3.17
N ARG A 45 8.53 0.79 -4.41
CA ARG A 45 8.50 -0.62 -4.83
C ARG A 45 9.52 -1.46 -4.07
N SER A 46 10.74 -0.94 -3.89
CA SER A 46 11.77 -1.61 -3.08
C SER A 46 11.32 -1.80 -1.63
N LEU A 47 10.76 -0.76 -1.00
CA LEU A 47 10.20 -0.84 0.35
C LEU A 47 9.05 -1.86 0.44
N GLY A 48 8.16 -1.87 -0.56
CA GLY A 48 7.04 -2.81 -0.63
C GLY A 48 7.48 -4.27 -0.55
N LYS A 49 8.63 -4.63 -1.13
CA LYS A 49 9.18 -6.00 -1.02
C LYS A 49 9.50 -6.39 0.42
N ILE A 50 10.08 -5.47 1.21
CA ILE A 50 10.42 -5.72 2.62
C ILE A 50 9.15 -5.88 3.46
N LEU A 51 8.19 -4.96 3.29
CA LEU A 51 6.92 -5.00 4.00
C LEU A 51 6.15 -6.29 3.72
N LEU A 52 6.21 -6.77 2.48
CA LEU A 52 5.58 -8.03 2.08
C LEU A 52 6.21 -9.23 2.78
N GLN A 53 7.55 -9.29 2.88
CA GLN A 53 8.21 -10.36 3.63
C GLN A 53 7.86 -10.32 5.12
N MET A 54 7.77 -9.13 5.71
CA MET A 54 7.32 -8.97 7.10
C MET A 54 5.89 -9.46 7.28
N SER A 55 5.01 -9.18 6.32
CA SER A 55 3.62 -9.65 6.32
C SER A 55 3.54 -11.16 6.27
N LEU A 56 4.21 -11.77 5.29
CA LEU A 56 4.24 -13.23 5.12
C LEU A 56 4.75 -13.95 6.37
N TRP A 57 5.81 -13.42 6.98
CA TRP A 57 6.29 -13.96 8.25
C TRP A 57 5.26 -13.79 9.38
N GLY A 58 4.65 -12.61 9.48
CA GLY A 58 3.63 -12.32 10.49
C GLY A 58 2.43 -13.26 10.37
N GLU A 59 1.99 -13.51 9.14
CA GLU A 59 0.91 -14.45 8.80
C GLU A 59 1.27 -15.88 9.22
N GLN A 60 2.46 -16.36 8.83
CA GLN A 60 2.96 -17.67 9.23
C GLN A 60 2.98 -17.81 10.74
N ARG A 61 3.50 -16.79 11.44
CA ARG A 61 3.62 -16.81 12.89
C ARG A 61 2.26 -16.77 13.59
N ALA A 62 1.32 -15.98 13.09
CA ALA A 62 0.00 -15.88 13.69
C ALA A 62 -0.83 -17.15 13.47
N ASN A 63 -0.64 -17.89 12.36
CA ASN A 63 -1.24 -19.22 12.16
C ASN A 63 -0.79 -20.26 13.20
N GLU A 64 0.38 -20.08 13.83
CA GLU A 64 0.87 -20.96 14.90
C GLU A 64 0.31 -20.61 16.28
N LEU A 65 -0.35 -19.45 16.43
CA LEU A 65 -0.88 -18.97 17.69
C LEU A 65 -2.36 -19.35 17.84
N PRO A 66 -2.78 -19.94 18.97
CA PRO A 66 -4.19 -20.21 19.20
C PRO A 66 -4.97 -18.89 19.33
N ASN A 67 -6.15 -18.83 18.69
CA ASN A 67 -7.10 -17.72 18.72
C ASN A 67 -6.67 -16.41 18.01
N VAL A 68 -5.86 -16.51 16.95
CA VAL A 68 -5.62 -15.38 16.04
C VAL A 68 -6.30 -15.67 14.71
N GLU A 69 -7.32 -14.88 14.37
CA GLU A 69 -7.91 -14.86 13.02
C GLU A 69 -7.19 -13.81 12.18
N ILE A 70 -6.68 -14.21 11.01
CA ILE A 70 -5.98 -13.31 10.10
C ILE A 70 -6.83 -13.10 8.86
N GLU A 71 -7.21 -11.85 8.60
CA GLU A 71 -7.83 -11.44 7.34
C GLU A 71 -6.73 -11.00 6.37
N ASN A 72 -6.51 -11.78 5.31
CA ASN A 72 -5.42 -11.58 4.36
C ASN A 72 -5.91 -10.79 3.13
N ASP A 73 -5.40 -9.56 2.92
CA ASP A 73 -5.71 -8.74 1.74
C ASP A 73 -4.45 -8.15 1.06
N HIS A 74 -3.33 -8.89 1.07
CA HIS A 74 -2.13 -8.46 0.33
C HIS A 74 -2.26 -8.62 -1.19
N ALA A 75 -3.47 -8.86 -1.71
CA ALA A 75 -3.74 -9.08 -3.13
C ALA A 75 -3.23 -7.93 -4.02
N GLY A 76 -3.24 -6.69 -3.50
CA GLY A 76 -2.68 -5.52 -4.18
C GLY A 76 -1.17 -5.59 -4.44
N PHE A 77 -0.45 -6.43 -3.70
CA PHE A 77 1.00 -6.63 -3.81
C PHE A 77 1.39 -7.93 -4.52
N ASN A 78 0.43 -8.71 -5.04
CA ASN A 78 0.72 -9.96 -5.77
C ASN A 78 1.72 -9.75 -6.93
N HIS A 79 1.61 -8.63 -7.65
CA HIS A 79 2.54 -8.29 -8.72
C HIS A 79 4.00 -8.05 -8.24
N LEU A 80 4.21 -7.76 -6.94
CA LEU A 80 5.54 -7.67 -6.34
C LEU A 80 6.10 -9.04 -5.94
N LEU A 81 5.26 -10.08 -5.80
CA LEU A 81 5.68 -11.46 -5.55
C LEU A 81 6.25 -12.13 -6.81
N GLU A 82 5.74 -11.77 -7.99
CA GLU A 82 6.17 -12.36 -9.28
C GLU A 82 7.60 -11.95 -9.71
N THR A 83 8.23 -11.00 -9.01
CA THR A 83 9.57 -10.48 -9.33
C THR A 83 10.63 -10.78 -8.26
N LEU A 84 10.35 -11.75 -7.38
CA LEU A 84 11.29 -12.39 -6.46
C LEU A 84 11.56 -13.83 -6.92
#